data_AF-A0A935D4L9-F1
#
_entry.id   AF-A0A935D4L9-F1
#
_cell.length_a   1.000
_cell.length_b   1.000
_cell.length_c   1.000
_cell.angle_alpha   90.00
_cell.angle_beta   90.00
_cell.angle_gamma   90.00
#
_symmetry.space_group_name_H-M   'P 1'
#
loop_
_entity.id
_entity.type
_entity.pdbx_description
1 polymer ?
#
loop_
_entity_poly.entity_id
_entity_poly.type
_entity_poly.pdbx_seq_one_letter_code
_entity_poly.pdbx_strand_id
1 'polypeptide(L)'
;MAKAFVCRCEDVTVHELDDAIARGYTDIESLKRYTGFGTGYCQGKACVALCARRLVEAGHSAALPFTPRPPFHPLRLAALAGLAAIAEEDARDERAREARAVAGCAASDEDEPVEAGPEASGE
;
A
#
# COMPACT_ATOMS: atom_id res chain seq x y z
N MET A 1 -25.40 13.70 7.67
CA MET A 1 -25.10 12.28 7.97
C MET A 1 -23.61 12.04 7.77
N ALA A 2 -22.98 11.23 8.61
CA ALA A 2 -21.58 10.84 8.44
C ALA A 2 -21.44 9.86 7.25
N LYS A 3 -20.37 9.99 6.45
CA LYS A 3 -20.03 9.03 5.39
C LYS A 3 -19.55 7.73 6.03
N ALA A 4 -20.13 6.61 5.61
CA ALA A 4 -19.71 5.27 6.05
C ALA A 4 -18.84 4.62 4.97
N PHE A 5 -17.62 4.22 5.34
CA PHE A 5 -16.66 3.60 4.42
C PHE A 5 -16.67 2.08 4.55
N VAL A 6 -16.63 1.40 3.40
CA VAL A 6 -16.35 -0.04 3.33
C VAL A 6 -14.85 -0.29 3.10
N CYS A 7 -14.17 0.54 2.31
CA CYS A 7 -12.74 0.43 2.08
C CYS A 7 -12.05 1.77 2.36
N ARG A 8 -11.28 1.84 3.44
CA ARG A 8 -10.49 3.03 3.80
C ARG A 8 -9.25 3.26 2.95
N CYS A 9 -8.76 2.24 2.26
CA CYS A 9 -7.55 2.37 1.44
C CYS A 9 -7.83 3.03 0.09
N GLU A 10 -9.07 2.91 -0.39
CA GLU A 10 -9.52 3.33 -1.72
C GLU A 10 -10.72 4.28 -1.61
N ASP A 11 -10.99 4.77 -0.39
CA ASP A 11 -12.10 5.67 -0.04
C ASP A 11 -13.50 5.24 -0.53
N VAL A 12 -13.72 3.93 -0.69
CA VAL A 12 -15.01 3.37 -1.12
C VAL A 12 -16.02 3.42 0.01
N THR A 13 -17.17 4.04 -0.25
CA THR A 13 -18.30 4.16 0.68
C THR A 13 -19.31 3.04 0.54
N VAL A 14 -20.14 2.85 1.57
CA VAL A 14 -21.27 1.91 1.53
C VAL A 14 -22.25 2.26 0.40
N HIS A 15 -22.51 3.57 0.20
CA HIS A 15 -23.38 4.05 -0.87
C HIS A 15 -22.87 3.66 -2.25
N GLU A 16 -21.58 3.85 -2.53
CA GLU A 16 -20.99 3.48 -3.83
C GLU A 16 -21.03 1.97 -4.07
N LEU A 17 -20.88 1.17 -3.01
CA LEU A 17 -21.01 -0.28 -3.11
C LEU A 17 -22.46 -0.70 -3.42
N ASP A 18 -23.43 -0.13 -2.72
CA ASP A 18 -24.86 -0.42 -2.92
C ASP A 18 -25.32 0.04 -4.32
N ASP A 19 -24.84 1.19 -4.79
CA ASP A 19 -25.06 1.69 -6.16
C ASP A 19 -24.49 0.75 -7.22
N ALA A 20 -23.29 0.19 -6.98
CA ALA A 20 -22.67 -0.77 -7.89
C ALA A 20 -23.51 -2.06 -7.97
N ILE A 21 -24.00 -2.55 -6.84
CA ILE A 21 -24.89 -3.72 -6.82
C ILE A 21 -26.18 -3.42 -7.60
N ALA A 22 -26.80 -2.24 -7.39
CA ALA A 22 -28.01 -1.83 -8.10
C ALA A 22 -27.81 -1.70 -9.63
N ARG A 23 -26.58 -1.40 -10.08
CA ARG A 23 -26.21 -1.37 -11.51
C ARG A 23 -26.06 -2.76 -12.14
N GLY A 24 -26.12 -3.84 -11.33
CA GLY A 24 -26.07 -5.22 -11.81
C GLY A 24 -24.70 -5.89 -11.67
N TYR A 25 -23.78 -5.34 -10.86
CA TYR A 25 -22.54 -6.04 -10.51
C TYR A 25 -22.83 -7.07 -9.40
N THR A 26 -23.09 -8.32 -9.80
CA THR A 26 -23.64 -9.37 -8.92
C THR A 26 -22.61 -10.34 -8.34
N ASP A 27 -21.32 -10.07 -8.52
CA ASP A 27 -20.22 -10.86 -7.98
C ASP A 27 -19.10 -9.97 -7.41
N ILE A 28 -18.28 -10.55 -6.53
CA ILE A 28 -17.23 -9.83 -5.80
C ILE A 28 -16.13 -9.30 -6.71
N GLU A 29 -15.77 -10.02 -7.78
CA GLU A 29 -14.70 -9.61 -8.69
C GLU A 29 -15.16 -8.43 -9.55
N SER A 30 -16.41 -8.45 -10.04
CA SER A 30 -17.00 -7.32 -10.75
C SER A 30 -17.12 -6.07 -9.88
N LEU A 31 -17.58 -6.20 -8.63
CA LEU A 31 -17.66 -5.07 -7.71
C LEU A 31 -16.28 -4.50 -7.38
N LYS A 32 -15.28 -5.36 -7.16
CA LYS A 32 -13.88 -4.95 -6.96
C LYS A 32 -13.38 -4.13 -8.14
N ARG A 33 -13.59 -4.60 -9.37
CA ARG A 33 -13.11 -3.90 -10.59
C ARG A 33 -13.82 -2.57 -10.80
N TYR A 34 -15.10 -2.48 -10.45
CA TYR A 34 -15.89 -1.27 -10.63
C TYR A 34 -15.58 -0.20 -9.57
N THR A 35 -15.53 -0.60 -8.29
CA THR A 35 -15.37 0.33 -7.17
C THR A 35 -13.92 0.53 -6.73
N GLY A 36 -13.01 -0.36 -7.10
CA GLY A 36 -11.63 -0.37 -6.62
C GLY A 36 -11.44 -0.97 -5.23
N PHE A 37 -12.48 -1.44 -4.52
CA PHE A 37 -12.25 -1.97 -3.18
C PHE A 37 -11.27 -3.16 -3.22
N GLY A 38 -10.38 -3.22 -2.22
CA GLY A 38 -9.45 -4.34 -2.08
C GLY A 38 -8.21 -4.27 -2.98
N THR A 39 -8.02 -3.22 -3.78
CA THR A 39 -6.76 -2.96 -4.51
C THR A 39 -5.75 -2.13 -3.72
N GLY A 40 -6.16 -1.51 -2.61
CA GLY A 40 -5.31 -0.62 -1.84
C GLY A 40 -4.25 -1.35 -0.99
N TYR A 41 -3.53 -0.60 -0.16
CA TYR A 41 -2.42 -1.13 0.64
C TYR A 41 -2.74 -2.42 1.42
N CYS A 42 -3.95 -2.52 1.99
CA CYS A 42 -4.34 -3.71 2.75
C CYS A 42 -4.68 -4.94 1.88
N GLN A 43 -4.84 -4.78 0.57
CA GLN A 43 -5.20 -5.85 -0.39
C GLN A 43 -6.47 -6.61 0.01
N GLY A 44 -7.50 -5.88 0.47
CA GLY A 44 -8.81 -6.47 0.79
C GLY A 44 -8.98 -7.00 2.21
N LYS A 45 -7.92 -7.06 3.02
CA LYS A 45 -7.94 -7.65 4.38
C LYS A 45 -9.01 -7.06 5.29
N ALA A 46 -9.33 -5.77 5.14
CA ALA A 46 -10.32 -5.09 5.96
C ALA A 46 -11.74 -5.05 5.36
N CYS A 47 -11.87 -5.06 4.02
CA CYS A 47 -13.13 -4.74 3.35
C CYS A 47 -13.82 -5.94 2.69
N VAL A 48 -13.08 -6.98 2.27
CA VAL A 48 -13.65 -8.03 1.41
C VAL A 48 -14.83 -8.76 2.05
N ALA A 49 -14.74 -9.04 3.36
CA ALA A 49 -15.79 -9.71 4.10
C ALA A 49 -17.06 -8.83 4.23
N LEU A 50 -16.88 -7.50 4.40
CA LEU A 50 -18.01 -6.58 4.46
C LEU A 50 -18.71 -6.48 3.09
N CYS A 51 -17.94 -6.35 2.01
CA CYS A 51 -18.48 -6.33 0.65
C CYS A 51 -19.24 -7.63 0.32
N ALA A 52 -18.65 -8.79 0.65
CA ALA A 52 -19.28 -10.08 0.46
C ALA A 52 -20.60 -10.20 1.22
N ARG A 53 -20.65 -9.74 2.47
CA ARG A 53 -21.88 -9.70 3.25
C ARG A 53 -22.96 -8.83 2.61
N ARG A 54 -22.61 -7.61 2.15
CA ARG A 54 -23.58 -6.72 1.49
C ARG A 54 -24.11 -7.31 0.19
N LEU A 55 -23.26 -7.99 -0.57
CA LEU A 55 -23.67 -8.67 -1.78
C LEU A 55 -24.67 -9.80 -1.50
N VAL A 56 -24.44 -10.59 -0.44
CA VAL A 56 -25.38 -11.65 0.00
C VAL A 56 -26.69 -11.06 0.53
N GLU A 57 -26.63 -9.97 1.31
CA GLU A 57 -27.81 -9.26 1.80
C GLU A 57 -28.66 -8.69 0.65
N ALA A 58 -28.04 -8.36 -0.50
CA ALA A 58 -28.72 -7.97 -1.73
C ALA A 58 -29.26 -9.15 -2.58
N GLY A 59 -29.08 -10.40 -2.13
CA GLY A 59 -29.60 -11.59 -2.82
C GLY A 59 -28.68 -12.17 -3.89
N HIS A 60 -27.41 -11.79 -3.91
CA HIS A 60 -26.42 -12.29 -4.87
C HIS A 60 -25.39 -13.22 -4.21
N SER A 61 -24.61 -13.93 -5.04
CA SER A 61 -23.62 -14.89 -4.55
C SER A 61 -22.27 -14.22 -4.26
N ALA A 62 -21.72 -14.46 -3.08
CA ALA A 62 -20.35 -14.11 -2.71
C ALA A 62 -19.50 -15.38 -2.44
N ALA A 63 -19.79 -16.48 -3.13
CA ALA A 63 -19.20 -17.79 -2.87
C ALA A 63 -17.67 -17.83 -3.02
N LEU A 64 -17.10 -16.98 -3.89
CA LEU A 64 -15.67 -16.92 -4.13
C LEU A 64 -15.15 -15.50 -3.83
N PRO A 65 -14.13 -15.36 -2.96
CA PRO A 65 -13.38 -14.12 -2.87
C PRO A 65 -12.52 -13.94 -4.13
N PHE A 66 -12.07 -12.71 -4.39
CA PHE A 66 -11.10 -12.47 -5.44
C PHE A 66 -9.75 -13.12 -5.14
N THR A 67 -8.97 -13.41 -6.19
CA THR A 67 -7.71 -14.16 -6.08
C THR A 67 -6.66 -13.41 -5.26
N PRO A 68 -6.12 -13.99 -4.17
CA PRO A 68 -4.96 -13.44 -3.49
C PRO A 68 -3.71 -13.60 -4.37
N ARG A 69 -2.87 -12.57 -4.44
CA ARG A 69 -1.63 -12.58 -5.21
C ARG A 69 -0.45 -12.28 -4.29
N PRO A 70 0.69 -12.98 -4.43
CA PRO A 70 1.93 -12.57 -3.78
C PRO A 70 2.38 -11.18 -4.25
N PRO A 71 3.04 -10.39 -3.39
CA PRO A 71 3.38 -10.66 -1.99
C PRO A 71 2.21 -10.42 -1.02
N PHE A 72 2.19 -11.12 0.13
CA PHE A 72 1.09 -11.02 1.12
C PHE A 72 0.94 -9.62 1.74
N HIS A 73 2.06 -8.92 1.91
CA HIS A 73 2.14 -7.51 2.26
C HIS A 73 3.06 -6.80 1.27
N PRO A 74 2.92 -5.48 1.09
CA PRO A 74 3.85 -4.71 0.28
C PRO A 74 5.29 -4.90 0.76
N LEU A 75 6.20 -5.11 -0.19
CA LEU A 75 7.64 -5.23 0.03
C LEU A 75 8.34 -4.08 -0.67
N ARG A 76 9.42 -3.58 -0.05
CA ARG A 76 10.30 -2.62 -0.71
C ARG A 76 10.97 -3.29 -1.90
N LEU A 77 11.09 -2.59 -3.03
CA LEU A 77 11.77 -3.12 -4.22
C LEU A 77 13.23 -3.46 -3.92
N ALA A 78 13.91 -2.67 -3.09
CA ALA A 78 15.27 -2.95 -2.66
C ALA A 78 15.41 -4.30 -1.93
N ALA A 79 14.43 -4.68 -1.11
CA ALA A 79 14.44 -5.98 -0.45
C ALA A 79 14.30 -7.13 -1.47
N LEU A 80 13.46 -6.96 -2.50
CA LEU A 80 13.35 -7.93 -3.60
C LEU A 80 14.62 -7.99 -4.46
N ALA A 81 15.34 -6.87 -4.61
CA ALA A 81 16.58 -6.78 -5.36
C ALA A 81 17.83 -7.23 -4.58
N GLY A 82 17.69 -7.58 -3.30
CA GLY A 82 18.84 -7.90 -2.43
C GLY A 82 19.66 -6.68 -1.98
N LEU A 83 19.14 -5.46 -2.17
CA LEU A 83 19.78 -4.18 -1.85
C LEU A 83 19.22 -3.54 -0.58
N ALA A 84 18.74 -4.36 0.37
CA ALA A 84 18.07 -3.87 1.57
C ALA A 84 18.95 -2.93 2.41
N ALA A 85 20.23 -3.28 2.58
CA ALA A 85 21.19 -2.47 3.34
C ALA A 85 21.40 -1.08 2.72
N ILE A 86 21.63 -1.02 1.40
CA ILE A 86 21.82 0.24 0.67
C ILE A 86 20.58 1.12 0.78
N ALA A 87 19.40 0.56 0.59
CA ALA A 87 18.15 1.33 0.70
C ALA A 87 17.84 1.78 2.14
N GLU A 88 18.35 1.10 3.16
CA GLU A 88 18.23 1.54 4.56
C GLU A 88 19.17 2.69 4.89
N GLU A 89 20.36 2.69 4.28
CA GLU A 89 21.33 3.78 4.35
C GLU A 89 20.81 5.03 3.63
N ASP A 90 20.41 4.91 2.36
CA ASP A 90 19.80 6.00 1.58
C ASP A 90 18.61 6.62 2.33
N ALA A 91 17.73 5.78 2.91
CA ALA A 91 16.57 6.25 3.66
C ALA A 91 16.93 6.93 4.98
N ARG A 92 18.07 6.61 5.59
CA ARG A 92 18.58 7.29 6.78
C ARG A 92 19.12 8.66 6.40
N ASP A 93 19.86 8.74 5.30
CA ASP A 93 20.42 9.98 4.79
C ASP A 93 19.34 10.94 4.33
N GLU A 94 18.32 10.44 3.61
CA GLU A 94 17.15 11.22 3.21
C GLU A 94 16.44 11.80 4.45
N ARG A 95 16.18 10.98 5.48
CA ARG A 95 15.56 11.45 6.73
C ARG A 95 16.43 12.48 7.45
N ALA A 96 17.76 12.32 7.43
CA ALA A 96 18.68 13.28 8.01
C ALA A 96 18.66 14.60 7.23
N ARG A 97 18.65 14.56 5.89
CA ARG A 97 18.51 15.73 5.01
C ARG A 97 17.17 16.44 5.24
N GLU A 98 16.07 15.70 5.29
CA GLU A 98 14.74 16.23 5.61
C GLU A 98 14.69 16.87 6.99
N ALA A 99 15.21 16.19 8.02
CA ALA A 99 15.28 16.73 9.38
C ALA A 99 16.11 18.03 9.44
N ARG A 100 17.23 18.09 8.72
CA ARG A 100 18.07 19.30 8.59
C ARG A 100 17.33 20.43 7.88
N ALA A 101 16.61 20.12 6.79
CA ALA A 101 15.79 21.09 6.06
C ALA A 101 14.66 21.65 6.93
N VAL A 102 13.96 20.80 7.69
CA VAL A 102 12.90 21.20 8.63
C VAL A 102 13.46 22.02 9.79
N ALA A 103 14.67 21.69 10.28
CA ALA A 103 15.36 22.44 11.34
C ALA A 103 15.96 23.78 10.87
N GLY A 104 15.94 24.06 9.55
CA GLY A 104 16.48 25.29 8.98
C GLY A 104 18.00 25.40 8.99
N CYS A 105 18.73 24.28 9.18
CA CYS A 105 20.18 24.29 9.06
C CYS A 105 20.58 24.06 7.59
N ALA A 106 21.04 25.12 6.92
CA ALA A 106 21.71 24.98 5.63
C ALA A 106 23.07 24.31 5.88
N ALA A 107 23.19 23.02 5.55
CA ALA A 107 24.49 22.36 5.48
C ALA A 107 25.16 22.78 4.17
N SER A 108 26.34 23.38 4.25
CA SER A 108 27.28 23.48 3.14
C SER A 108 27.77 22.08 2.76
N ASP A 109 27.99 21.84 1.46
CA ASP A 109 28.32 20.55 0.83
C ASP A 109 29.60 19.83 1.35
N GLU A 110 30.24 20.31 2.41
CA GLU A 110 31.53 19.82 2.93
C GLU A 110 31.41 18.73 4.02
N ASP A 111 30.19 18.32 4.40
CA ASP A 111 29.93 17.28 5.40
C ASP A 111 29.51 15.93 4.78
N GLU A 112 29.97 15.60 3.56
CA GLU A 112 29.92 14.21 3.09
C GLU A 112 31.01 13.39 3.82
N PRO A 113 30.69 12.26 4.47
CA PRO A 113 31.70 11.35 4.94
C PRO A 113 32.45 10.79 3.72
N VAL A 114 33.73 11.13 3.60
CA VAL A 114 34.64 10.44 2.67
C VAL A 114 34.66 8.97 3.05
N GLU A 115 34.06 8.16 2.18
CA GLU A 115 34.15 6.69 2.16
C GLU A 115 35.60 6.26 2.43
N ALA A 116 35.84 5.63 3.58
CA ALA A 116 37.06 4.89 3.82
C ALA A 116 37.01 3.63 2.95
N GLY A 117 37.62 3.72 1.76
CA GLY A 117 37.71 2.61 0.82
C GLY A 117 38.29 1.35 1.48
N PRO A 118 37.90 0.15 1.01
CA PRO A 118 38.42 -1.10 1.56
C PRO A 118 39.94 -1.16 1.35
N GLU A 119 40.69 -1.20 2.45
CA GLU A 119 42.13 -1.43 2.44
C GLU A 119 42.41 -2.78 1.79
N ALA A 120 43.06 -2.73 0.63
CA ALA A 120 43.66 -3.89 -0.01
C ALA A 120 44.86 -4.34 0.83
N SER A 121 44.66 -5.30 1.74
CA SER A 121 45.73 -6.07 2.34
C SER A 121 45.85 -7.43 1.64
N GLY A 122 46.78 -7.51 0.70
CA GLY A 122 47.31 -8.78 0.23
C GLY A 122 48.34 -9.31 1.22
N GLU A 123 48.27 -10.61 1.50
CA GLU A 123 49.35 -11.62 1.40
C GLU A 123 48.70 -13.02 1.41
#